data_AF-A0A9P0PFQ8-F1
#
_entry.id   AF-A0A9P0PFQ8-F1
#
_cell.length_a   1.000
_cell.length_b   1.000
_cell.length_c   1.000
_cell.angle_alpha   90.00
_cell.angle_beta   90.00
_cell.angle_gamma   90.00
#
_symmetry.space_group_name_H-M   'P 1'
#
loop_
_entity.id
_entity.type
_entity.pdbx_description
1 polymer ?
#
loop_
_entity_poly.entity_id
_entity_poly.type
_entity_poly.pdbx_seq_one_letter_code
_entity_poly.pdbx_strand_id
1 'polypeptide(L)'
;MTTNFKALNLEPHQQQEFVRFFFNMPEKAPSTVRFFNRGEFYTLHGDDATLASSCRTLQIKCMGTKPQLSYVCLNKAAFESLLRELLLFRQYRVEVYTRSNQGKSTNDWKCEYKGSPGNLTQFEEVLFETSTIDFSNWVMAVKVVQNRITYRKQFRSMEKI
;
A
#
# COMPACT_ATOMS: atom_id res chain seq x y z
N MET A 1 9.52 36.13 -6.86
CA MET A 1 10.40 35.37 -5.94
C MET A 1 10.17 33.89 -6.17
N THR A 2 10.97 33.28 -7.04
CA THR A 2 10.90 31.84 -7.37
C THR A 2 11.65 31.07 -6.29
N THR A 3 10.95 30.65 -5.22
CA THR A 3 11.52 29.73 -4.23
C THR A 3 11.74 28.38 -4.89
N ASN A 4 12.99 28.09 -5.21
CA ASN A 4 13.42 26.82 -5.79
C ASN A 4 13.30 25.74 -4.71
N PHE A 5 12.12 25.12 -4.59
CA PHE A 5 11.88 24.02 -3.66
C PHE A 5 12.51 22.74 -4.24
N LYS A 6 13.79 22.51 -3.94
CA LYS A 6 14.46 21.24 -4.26
C LYS A 6 13.97 20.15 -3.30
N ALA A 7 12.79 19.59 -3.59
CA ALA A 7 12.22 18.47 -2.85
C ALA A 7 12.76 17.15 -3.42
N LEU A 8 13.18 16.23 -2.54
CA LEU A 8 13.64 14.88 -2.91
C LEU A 8 14.82 14.84 -3.90
N ASN A 9 15.59 15.93 -4.03
CA ASN A 9 16.61 16.11 -5.09
C ASN A 9 16.06 15.96 -6.53
N LEU A 10 14.76 16.22 -6.72
CA LEU A 10 14.10 16.16 -8.02
C LEU A 10 14.03 17.56 -8.66
N GLU A 11 14.18 17.61 -9.97
CA GLU A 11 13.88 18.81 -10.77
C GLU A 11 12.39 19.17 -10.67
N PRO A 12 12.00 20.46 -10.75
CA PRO A 12 10.61 20.88 -10.59
C PRO A 12 9.61 20.15 -11.50
N HIS A 13 10.01 19.83 -12.74
CA HIS A 13 9.19 19.06 -13.66
C HIS A 13 8.93 17.64 -13.15
N GLN A 14 9.96 16.94 -12.68
CA GLN A 14 9.86 15.58 -12.16
C GLN A 14 9.02 15.52 -10.88
N GLN A 15 9.09 16.56 -10.03
CA GLN A 15 8.21 16.71 -8.88
C GLN A 15 6.75 16.82 -9.34
N GLN A 16 6.46 17.71 -10.29
CA GLN A 16 5.10 17.92 -10.76
C GLN A 16 4.52 16.69 -11.47
N GLU A 17 5.33 15.96 -12.23
CA GLU A 17 4.94 14.68 -12.81
C GLU A 17 4.59 13.63 -11.74
N PHE A 18 5.41 13.50 -10.68
CA PHE A 18 5.09 12.58 -9.60
C PHE A 18 3.82 12.99 -8.86
N VAL A 19 3.62 14.29 -8.62
CA VAL A 19 2.40 14.82 -8.02
C VAL A 19 1.17 14.44 -8.86
N ARG A 20 1.23 14.65 -10.18
CA ARG A 20 0.15 14.23 -11.10
C ARG A 20 -0.07 12.73 -11.08
N PHE A 21 1.00 11.94 -11.09
CA PHE A 21 0.92 10.49 -10.98
C PHE A 21 0.21 10.06 -9.68
N PHE A 22 0.60 10.62 -8.54
CA PHE A 22 0.04 10.28 -7.23
C PHE A 22 -1.47 10.56 -7.16
N PHE A 23 -1.91 11.72 -7.65
CA PHE A 23 -3.34 12.06 -7.66
C PHE A 23 -4.16 11.24 -8.66
N ASN A 24 -3.52 10.61 -9.65
CA ASN A 24 -4.17 9.71 -10.61
C ASN A 24 -4.13 8.23 -10.18
N MET A 25 -3.55 7.92 -9.02
CA MET A 25 -3.54 6.55 -8.52
C MET A 25 -4.96 6.10 -8.12
N PRO A 26 -5.27 4.79 -8.23
CA PRO A 26 -6.53 4.26 -7.73
C PRO A 26 -6.71 4.59 -6.24
N GLU A 27 -7.95 4.87 -5.85
CA GLU A 27 -8.30 5.01 -4.43
C GLU A 27 -7.90 3.73 -3.67
N LYS A 28 -7.45 3.89 -2.43
CA LYS A 28 -7.07 2.79 -1.55
C LYS A 28 -7.91 2.83 -0.28
N ALA A 29 -8.09 1.67 0.34
CA ALA A 29 -8.69 1.62 1.66
C ALA A 29 -7.84 2.42 2.68
N PRO A 30 -8.45 3.07 3.70
CA PRO A 30 -7.72 3.81 4.73
C PRO A 30 -6.68 2.95 5.49
N SER A 31 -6.91 1.63 5.57
CA SER A 31 -6.00 0.65 6.17
C SER A 31 -4.94 0.10 5.20
N THR A 32 -4.71 0.76 4.06
CA THR A 32 -3.65 0.42 3.11
C THR A 32 -2.65 1.56 3.04
N VAL A 33 -1.36 1.30 3.25
CA VAL A 33 -0.30 2.31 3.23
C VAL A 33 0.60 2.09 2.00
N ARG A 34 0.87 3.16 1.25
CA ARG A 34 1.70 3.13 0.05
C ARG A 34 3.07 3.74 0.32
N PHE A 35 4.11 2.94 0.13
CA PHE A 35 5.50 3.38 0.14
C PHE A 35 6.01 3.55 -1.28
N PHE A 36 6.87 4.55 -1.50
CA PHE A 36 7.55 4.77 -2.76
C PHE A 36 9.06 4.64 -2.55
N ASN A 37 9.64 3.59 -3.10
CA ASN A 37 11.07 3.32 -3.06
C ASN A 37 11.81 4.29 -4.00
N ARG A 38 12.74 5.07 -3.45
CA ARG A 38 13.57 6.05 -4.18
C ARG A 38 15.03 5.57 -4.34
N GLY A 39 15.31 4.30 -4.10
CA GLY A 39 16.66 3.71 -4.08
C GLY A 39 17.22 3.71 -2.66
N GLU A 40 17.75 4.85 -2.23
CA GLU A 40 18.42 5.00 -0.93
C GLU A 40 17.45 5.19 0.26
N PHE A 41 16.22 5.59 -0.03
CA PHE A 41 15.21 5.92 0.97
C PHE A 41 13.80 5.67 0.44
N TYR A 42 12.82 5.69 1.35
CA TYR A 42 11.41 5.54 1.05
C TYR A 42 10.68 6.85 1.29
N THR A 43 9.59 7.06 0.56
CA THR A 43 8.70 8.20 0.77
C THR A 43 7.26 7.76 0.94
N LEU A 44 6.52 8.46 1.80
CA LEU A 44 5.07 8.36 1.93
C LEU A 44 4.49 9.75 1.66
N HIS A 45 3.25 9.79 1.17
CA HIS A 45 2.61 11.02 0.70
C HIS A 45 1.17 11.13 1.19
N GLY A 46 0.65 12.36 1.32
CA GLY A 46 -0.74 12.59 1.75
C GLY A 46 -1.01 12.01 3.15
N ASP A 47 -2.14 11.31 3.31
CA ASP A 47 -2.54 10.72 4.60
C ASP A 47 -1.52 9.73 5.15
N ASP A 48 -0.84 8.99 4.27
CA ASP A 48 0.20 8.04 4.66
C ASP A 48 1.42 8.78 5.25
N ALA A 49 1.71 9.99 4.76
CA ALA A 49 2.75 10.84 5.33
C ALA A 49 2.37 11.34 6.73
N THR A 50 1.11 11.71 6.94
CA THR A 50 0.58 12.10 8.25
C THR A 50 0.65 10.95 9.26
N LEU A 51 0.26 9.74 8.83
CA LEU A 51 0.34 8.54 9.65
C LEU A 51 1.80 8.24 10.04
N ALA A 52 2.72 8.24 9.07
CA ALA A 52 4.13 7.97 9.32
C ALA A 52 4.77 9.06 10.21
N SER A 53 4.40 10.33 10.00
CA SER A 53 4.82 11.45 10.84
C SER A 53 4.40 11.25 12.30
N SER A 54 3.17 10.82 12.55
CA SER A 54 2.69 10.54 13.91
C SER A 54 3.36 9.32 14.55
N CYS A 55 3.59 8.24 13.79
CA CYS A 55 4.19 7.01 14.34
C CYS A 55 5.68 7.16 14.64
N ARG A 56 6.38 8.06 13.93
CA ARG A 56 7.85 8.18 13.97
C ARG A 56 8.36 9.57 14.27
N THR A 57 7.48 10.49 14.63
CA THR A 57 7.81 11.90 14.92
C THR A 57 8.61 12.54 13.77
N LEU A 58 8.21 12.25 12.53
CA LEU A 58 8.91 12.74 11.33
C LEU A 58 8.37 14.08 10.87
N GLN A 59 9.23 14.92 10.35
CA GLN A 59 8.83 16.21 9.77
C GLN A 59 8.15 16.02 8.41
N ILE A 60 6.91 16.53 8.30
CA ILE A 60 6.19 16.60 7.01
C ILE A 60 6.76 17.74 6.17
N LYS A 61 7.07 17.44 4.92
CA LYS A 61 7.51 18.38 3.89
C LYS A 61 6.47 18.42 2.77
N CYS A 62 6.60 19.36 1.85
CA CYS A 62 5.69 19.47 0.72
C CYS A 62 6.44 19.68 -0.59
N MET A 63 5.88 19.18 -1.69
CA MET A 63 6.41 19.36 -3.04
C MET A 63 5.32 19.66 -4.06
N GLY A 64 5.74 20.14 -5.23
CA GLY A 64 4.82 20.63 -6.25
C GLY A 64 4.32 22.04 -5.97
N THR A 65 3.78 22.69 -6.99
CA THR A 65 3.26 24.06 -6.89
C THR A 65 1.77 24.04 -6.59
N LYS A 66 0.98 23.47 -7.52
CA LYS A 66 -0.47 23.25 -7.39
C LYS A 66 -0.89 22.04 -8.26
N PRO A 67 -1.59 21.02 -7.72
CA PRO A 67 -1.79 20.77 -6.29
C PRO A 67 -0.45 20.55 -5.57
N GLN A 68 -0.39 20.86 -4.29
CA GLN A 68 0.77 20.61 -3.43
C GLN A 68 0.61 19.23 -2.77
N LEU A 69 1.69 18.46 -2.67
CA LEU A 69 1.67 17.13 -2.07
C LEU A 69 2.59 17.09 -0.84
N SER A 70 2.01 16.73 0.30
CA SER A 70 2.76 16.48 1.54
C SER A 70 3.47 15.13 1.47
N TYR A 71 4.67 15.06 2.06
CA TYR A 71 5.47 13.85 2.09
C TYR A 71 6.38 13.76 3.31
N VAL A 72 6.82 12.55 3.63
CA VAL A 72 7.91 12.26 4.58
C VAL A 72 8.94 11.35 3.92
N CYS A 73 10.18 11.39 4.42
CA CYS A 73 11.25 10.50 4.00
C CYS A 73 11.59 9.52 5.13
N LEU A 74 11.76 8.25 4.78
CA LEU A 74 12.23 7.19 5.68
C LEU A 74 13.54 6.63 5.15
N ASN A 75 14.55 6.51 6.00
CA ASN A 75 15.68 5.64 5.71
C ASN A 75 15.23 4.16 5.76
N LYS A 76 16.12 3.24 5.35
CA LYS A 76 15.82 1.80 5.33
C LYS A 76 15.32 1.30 6.71
N ALA A 77 16.06 1.57 7.78
CA ALA A 77 15.66 1.13 9.13
C ALA A 77 14.28 1.64 9.59
N ALA A 78 13.96 2.91 9.32
CA ALA A 78 12.66 3.49 9.67
C ALA A 78 11.53 2.90 8.81
N PHE A 79 11.81 2.58 7.54
CA PHE A 79 10.89 1.86 6.67
C PHE A 79 10.59 0.46 7.23
N GLU A 80 11.60 -0.35 7.54
CA GLU A 80 11.44 -1.72 8.03
C GLU A 80 10.68 -1.76 9.36
N SER A 81 11.04 -0.85 10.26
CA SER A 81 10.31 -0.67 11.52
C SER A 81 8.84 -0.27 11.28
N LEU A 82 8.53 0.56 10.27
CA LEU A 82 7.13 0.95 9.96
C LEU A 82 6.36 -0.19 9.33
N LEU A 83 6.99 -0.88 8.38
CA LEU A 83 6.42 -2.04 7.72
C LEU A 83 6.01 -3.11 8.74
N ARG A 84 6.90 -3.41 9.70
CA ARG A 84 6.62 -4.36 10.79
C ARG A 84 5.44 -3.91 11.64
N GLU A 85 5.40 -2.63 12.02
CA GLU A 85 4.31 -2.09 12.83
C GLU A 85 2.96 -2.16 12.12
N LEU A 86 2.95 -1.80 10.84
CA LEU A 86 1.76 -1.84 10.00
C LEU A 86 1.22 -3.26 9.82
N LEU A 87 2.08 -4.20 9.45
CA LEU A 87 1.66 -5.57 9.12
C LEU A 87 1.32 -6.39 10.37
N LEU A 88 2.14 -6.30 11.42
CA LEU A 88 2.01 -7.20 12.57
C LEU A 88 1.12 -6.63 13.69
N PHE A 89 1.19 -5.33 13.98
CA PHE A 89 0.45 -4.74 15.10
C PHE A 89 -0.84 -4.04 14.65
N ARG A 90 -0.76 -3.16 13.65
CA ARG A 90 -1.92 -2.38 13.20
C ARG A 90 -2.85 -3.17 12.28
N GLN A 91 -2.40 -4.32 11.78
CA GLN A 91 -3.14 -5.17 10.85
C GLN A 91 -3.49 -4.45 9.53
N TYR A 92 -2.59 -3.60 9.04
CA TYR A 92 -2.74 -2.83 7.80
C TYR A 92 -2.20 -3.61 6.60
N ARG A 93 -2.62 -3.18 5.41
CA ARG A 93 -2.04 -3.62 4.14
C ARG A 93 -0.97 -2.64 3.71
N VAL A 94 0.02 -3.14 2.98
CA VAL A 94 1.13 -2.34 2.48
C VAL A 94 1.31 -2.58 0.98
N GLU A 95 1.55 -1.50 0.25
CA GLU A 95 1.97 -1.53 -1.14
C GLU A 95 3.30 -0.77 -1.27
N VAL A 96 4.31 -1.38 -1.89
CA VAL A 96 5.57 -0.72 -2.20
C VAL A 96 5.67 -0.51 -3.70
N TYR A 97 5.74 0.76 -4.09
CA TYR A 97 5.91 1.19 -5.46
C TYR A 97 7.39 1.45 -5.73
N THR A 98 7.87 0.91 -6.85
CA THR A 98 9.24 1.11 -7.33
C THR A 98 9.21 1.71 -8.73
N ARG A 99 10.34 2.29 -9.15
CA ARG A 99 10.50 2.80 -10.53
C ARG A 99 11.12 1.70 -11.38
N SER A 100 10.50 1.42 -12.54
CA SER A 100 10.98 0.40 -13.48
C SER A 100 12.40 0.66 -13.99
N ASN A 101 12.79 1.94 -14.09
CA ASN A 101 14.13 2.35 -14.50
C ASN A 101 14.61 3.49 -13.59
N GLN A 102 15.50 3.19 -12.65
CA GLN A 102 16.01 4.17 -11.69
C GLN A 102 16.84 5.31 -12.34
N GLY A 103 17.20 5.19 -13.63
CA GLY A 103 18.03 6.16 -14.36
C GLY A 103 17.35 6.98 -15.48
N LYS A 104 16.08 6.75 -15.83
CA LYS A 104 15.36 7.54 -16.85
C LYS A 104 14.34 8.48 -16.22
N SER A 105 14.17 9.67 -16.79
CA SER A 105 13.28 10.74 -16.29
C SER A 105 11.78 10.40 -16.33
N THR A 106 11.40 9.19 -16.73
CA THR A 106 10.00 8.77 -16.80
C THR A 106 9.48 8.34 -15.43
N ASN A 107 8.37 8.94 -14.98
CA ASN A 107 7.65 8.60 -13.74
C ASN A 107 6.82 7.29 -13.89
N ASP A 108 7.49 6.18 -14.27
CA ASP A 108 6.86 4.85 -14.41
C ASP A 108 6.93 4.08 -13.08
N TRP A 109 5.98 4.37 -12.19
CA TRP A 109 5.85 3.75 -10.88
C TRP A 109 4.96 2.51 -10.95
N LYS A 110 5.43 1.39 -10.41
CA LYS A 110 4.69 0.12 -10.38
C LYS A 110 4.67 -0.44 -8.97
N CYS A 111 3.53 -1.00 -8.57
CA CYS A 111 3.42 -1.72 -7.32
C CYS A 111 4.11 -3.08 -7.47
N GLU A 112 5.29 -3.22 -6.86
CA GLU A 112 6.13 -4.41 -6.98
C GLU A 112 5.91 -5.36 -5.81
N TYR A 113 5.74 -4.80 -4.60
CA TYR A 113 5.53 -5.59 -3.39
C TYR A 113 4.20 -5.24 -2.72
N LYS A 114 3.46 -6.25 -2.29
CA LYS A 114 2.21 -6.16 -1.55
C LYS A 114 2.26 -7.05 -0.32
N GLY A 115 1.72 -6.52 0.76
CA GLY A 115 1.71 -7.18 2.06
C GLY A 115 0.39 -6.96 2.75
N SER A 116 -0.01 -7.96 3.51
CA SER A 116 -1.16 -7.88 4.40
C SER A 116 -0.90 -8.76 5.60
N PRO A 117 -1.68 -8.65 6.69
CA PRO A 117 -1.44 -9.49 7.86
C PRO A 117 -1.55 -10.99 7.57
N GLY A 118 -2.34 -11.38 6.56
CA GLY A 118 -2.42 -12.77 6.09
C GLY A 118 -1.43 -13.14 4.99
N ASN A 119 -0.71 -12.18 4.40
CA ASN A 119 0.25 -12.43 3.32
C ASN A 119 1.53 -11.61 3.56
N LEU A 120 2.52 -12.26 4.17
CA LEU A 120 3.81 -11.68 4.51
C LEU A 120 4.94 -12.13 3.58
N THR A 121 4.67 -13.01 2.60
CA THR A 121 5.67 -13.71 1.79
C THR A 121 6.68 -12.77 1.13
N GLN A 122 6.24 -11.61 0.65
CA GLN A 122 7.12 -10.63 -0.01
C GLN A 122 7.97 -9.79 0.96
N PHE A 123 7.76 -9.93 2.27
CA PHE A 123 8.41 -9.13 3.32
C PHE A 123 9.04 -10.00 4.41
N GLU A 124 9.12 -11.32 4.25
CA GLU A 124 9.62 -12.23 5.29
C GLU A 124 11.05 -11.89 5.70
N GLU A 125 11.94 -11.65 4.74
CA GLU A 125 13.32 -11.27 5.01
C GLU A 125 13.38 -10.02 5.92
N VAL A 126 12.69 -8.95 5.52
CA VAL A 126 12.62 -7.69 6.29
C VAL A 126 11.98 -7.86 7.68
N LEU A 127 10.96 -8.72 7.79
CA LEU A 127 10.21 -8.93 9.03
C LEU A 127 10.94 -9.85 10.01
N PHE A 128 11.79 -10.77 9.54
CA PHE A 128 12.35 -11.84 10.36
C PHE A 128 13.88 -11.80 10.49
N GLU A 129 14.58 -10.88 9.82
CA GLU A 129 16.05 -10.73 9.91
C GLU A 129 16.57 -10.52 11.35
N THR A 130 15.74 -10.01 12.27
CA THR A 130 16.16 -9.65 13.65
C THR A 130 15.38 -10.37 14.76
N SER A 131 14.42 -11.26 14.47
CA SER A 131 13.53 -11.77 15.52
C SER A 131 12.99 -13.17 15.27
N THR A 132 13.12 -14.03 16.29
CA THR A 132 12.35 -15.26 16.49
C THR A 132 10.88 -14.91 16.65
N ILE A 133 10.08 -15.04 15.60
CA ILE A 133 8.64 -14.72 15.62
C ILE A 133 7.86 -16.04 15.57
N ASP A 134 7.22 -16.41 16.69
CA ASP A 134 6.32 -17.57 16.84
C ASP A 134 4.90 -17.25 16.34
N PHE A 135 4.75 -16.87 15.06
CA PHE A 135 3.42 -16.65 14.47
C PHE A 135 3.25 -17.51 13.22
N SER A 136 2.16 -18.29 13.19
CA SER A 136 1.75 -19.05 12.01
C SER A 136 0.78 -18.20 11.18
N ASN A 137 1.13 -17.94 9.92
CA ASN A 137 0.29 -17.18 9.00
C ASN A 137 -0.74 -18.13 8.36
N TRP A 138 -2.03 -17.87 8.57
CA TRP A 138 -3.12 -18.64 7.97
C TRP A 138 -4.00 -17.73 7.11
N VAL A 139 -4.28 -18.14 5.88
CA VAL A 139 -5.25 -17.46 5.00
C VAL A 139 -6.45 -18.37 4.82
N MET A 140 -7.65 -17.87 5.12
CA MET A 140 -8.91 -18.59 4.89
C MET A 140 -9.83 -17.75 4.00
N ALA A 141 -10.49 -18.42 3.04
CA ALA A 141 -11.52 -17.83 2.21
C ALA A 141 -12.83 -18.63 2.38
N VAL A 142 -13.93 -17.95 2.71
CA VAL A 142 -15.24 -18.57 2.92
C VAL A 142 -16.23 -18.04 1.88
N LYS A 143 -16.84 -18.94 1.09
CA LYS A 143 -17.95 -18.61 0.18
C LYS A 143 -19.23 -19.24 0.69
N VAL A 144 -20.17 -18.41 1.12
CA VAL A 144 -21.50 -18.87 1.53
C VAL A 144 -22.39 -18.96 0.28
N VAL A 145 -22.99 -20.12 0.04
CA VAL A 145 -23.95 -20.34 -1.05
C VAL A 145 -25.26 -20.81 -0.45
N GLN A 146 -26.33 -20.05 -0.67
CA GLN A 146 -27.67 -20.42 -0.21
C GLN A 146 -28.32 -21.35 -1.24
N ASN A 147 -28.42 -22.63 -0.90
CA ASN A 147 -29.04 -23.62 -1.77
C ASN A 147 -30.57 -23.53 -1.62
N ARG A 148 -31.29 -23.04 -2.64
CA ARG A 148 -32.76 -23.07 -2.64
C ARG A 148 -33.23 -24.47 -3.04
N ILE A 149 -33.70 -25.24 -2.06
CA ILE A 149 -34.39 -26.51 -2.31
C ILE A 149 -35.69 -26.20 -3.05
N THR A 150 -35.77 -26.57 -4.33
CA THR A 150 -37.00 -26.46 -5.12
C THR A 150 -37.75 -27.79 -5.03
N TYR A 151 -38.83 -27.83 -4.25
CA TYR A 151 -39.71 -29.00 -4.21
C TYR A 151 -40.54 -29.07 -5.50
N ARG A 152 -40.25 -30.03 -6.38
CA ARG A 152 -41.18 -30.41 -7.46
C ARG A 152 -42.26 -31.31 -6.87
N LYS A 153 -43.48 -30.78 -6.66
CA LYS A 153 -44.66 -31.61 -6.43
C LYS A 153 -44.99 -32.36 -7.72
N GLN A 154 -44.78 -33.67 -7.73
CA GLN A 154 -45.23 -34.55 -8.80
C GLN A 154 -46.67 -34.97 -8.49
N PHE A 155 -47.65 -34.23 -9.01
CA PHE A 155 -49.05 -34.65 -8.99
C PHE A 155 -49.22 -35.82 -9.97
N ARG A 156 -49.34 -37.04 -9.44
CA ARG A 156 -49.76 -38.19 -10.24
C ARG A 156 -51.30 -38.22 -10.21
N SER A 157 -51.91 -37.88 -11.33
CA SER A 157 -53.36 -38.03 -11.52
C SER A 157 -53.72 -39.51 -11.43
N MET A 158 -54.60 -39.89 -10.50
CA MET A 158 -55.22 -41.21 -10.50
C MET A 158 -56.38 -41.17 -11.49
N GLU A 159 -56.23 -41.86 -12.62
CA GLU A 159 -57.33 -42.15 -13.54
C GLU A 159 -58.34 -43.11 -12.90
N LYS A 160 -59.58 -42.88 -13.29
CA LYS A 160 -60.85 -43.44 -12.82
C LYS A 160 -60.92 -44.96 -12.97
N ILE A 161 -61.64 -45.61 -12.06
CA ILE A 161 -62.59 -46.70 -12.36
C ILE A 161 -63.87 -46.41 -11.60
#